data_AF-A0A2E9DWF4-F1
#
_entry.id   AF-A0A2E9DWF4-F1
#
_cell.length_a   1.000
_cell.length_b   1.000
_cell.length_c   1.000
_cell.angle_alpha   90.00
_cell.angle_beta   90.00
_cell.angle_gamma   90.00
#
_symmetry.space_group_name_H-M   'P 1'
#
loop_
_entity.id
_entity.type
_entity.pdbx_description
1 polymer ?
#
loop_
_entity_poly.entity_id
_entity_poly.type
_entity_poly.pdbx_seq_one_letter_code
_entity_poly.pdbx_strand_id
1 'polypeptide(L)' 'MKIKIMDWLVYPLRDSLVWLFENTLEPLGNNPNTLFLFLMLGGATFWMFKQHQLNKKADADPEQIK' A
#
# COMPACT_ATOMS: atom_id res chain seq x y z
N MET A 1 9.89 -20.66 -35.90
CA MET A 1 10.64 -19.46 -35.46
C MET A 1 11.05 -19.66 -34.01
N LYS A 2 12.33 -19.93 -33.73
CA LYS A 2 12.83 -20.12 -32.36
C LYS A 2 13.16 -18.72 -31.84
N ILE A 3 12.33 -18.15 -30.97
CA ILE A 3 12.68 -16.91 -30.28
C ILE A 3 13.89 -17.27 -29.42
N LYS A 4 15.10 -16.85 -29.82
CA LYS A 4 16.28 -16.88 -28.95
C LYS A 4 16.06 -15.81 -27.90
N ILE A 5 15.24 -16.12 -26.91
CA ILE A 5 15.18 -15.35 -25.68
C ILE A 5 16.61 -15.37 -25.12
N MET A 6 17.04 -14.27 -24.50
CA MET A 6 18.34 -14.20 -23.83
C MET A 6 18.26 -15.12 -22.60
N ASP A 7 18.40 -16.42 -22.81
CA ASP A 7 18.24 -17.47 -21.80
C ASP A 7 19.11 -17.17 -20.57
N TRP A 8 20.31 -16.64 -20.80
CA TRP A 8 21.26 -16.22 -19.77
C TRP A 8 20.75 -15.07 -18.88
N LEU A 9 19.79 -14.27 -19.35
CA LEU A 9 19.17 -13.19 -18.60
C LEU A 9 17.82 -13.62 -18.02
N VAL A 10 17.01 -14.33 -18.80
CA VAL A 10 15.66 -14.72 -18.42
C VAL A 10 15.64 -15.76 -17.31
N TYR A 11 16.55 -16.74 -17.33
CA TYR A 11 16.60 -17.75 -16.26
C TYR A 11 17.01 -17.15 -14.91
N PRO A 12 18.10 -16.37 -14.78
CA PRO A 12 18.44 -15.77 -13.50
C PRO A 12 17.38 -14.77 -13.01
N LEU A 13 16.78 -14.00 -13.92
CA LEU A 13 15.69 -13.09 -13.56
C LEU A 13 14.47 -13.86 -13.03
N ARG A 14 14.06 -14.93 -13.71
CA ARG A 14 13.00 -15.83 -13.23
C ARG A 14 13.35 -16.38 -11.85
N ASP A 15 14.54 -16.93 -11.68
CA ASP A 15 14.94 -17.60 -10.44
C ASP A 15 14.99 -16.62 -9.27
N SER A 16 15.47 -15.38 -9.49
CA SER A 16 15.44 -14.32 -8.49
C SER A 16 14.02 -13.88 -8.12
N LEU A 17 13.10 -13.78 -9.09
CA LEU A 17 11.70 -13.45 -8.84
C LEU A 17 10.98 -14.57 -8.09
N VAL A 18 11.24 -15.84 -8.44
CA VAL A 18 10.71 -17.01 -7.75
C VAL A 18 11.25 -17.05 -6.32
N TRP A 19 12.55 -16.90 -6.13
CA TRP A 19 13.16 -16.87 -4.80
C TRP A 19 12.57 -15.74 -3.94
N LEU A 20 12.43 -14.54 -4.50
CA LEU A 20 11.83 -13.41 -3.79
C LEU A 20 10.40 -13.74 -3.37
N PHE A 21 9.59 -14.30 -4.26
CA PHE A 21 8.22 -14.65 -3.95
C PHE A 21 8.15 -15.71 -2.84
N GLU A 22 8.82 -16.86 -3.01
CA GLU A 22 8.77 -18.00 -2.09
C GLU A 22 9.36 -17.68 -0.71
N ASN A 23 10.36 -16.80 -0.63
CA ASN A 23 11.06 -16.51 0.63
C ASN A 23 10.57 -15.22 1.30
N THR A 24 9.76 -14.40 0.62
CA THR A 24 9.25 -13.14 1.20
C THR A 24 7.75 -13.01 1.11
N LEU A 25 7.16 -13.02 -0.09
CA LEU A 25 5.75 -12.69 -0.28
C LEU A 25 4.81 -13.85 0.09
N GLU A 26 5.19 -15.08 -0.25
CA GLU A 26 4.39 -16.27 0.04
C GLU A 26 4.29 -16.57 1.55
N PRO A 27 5.39 -16.55 2.34
CA PRO A 27 5.31 -16.81 3.78
C PRO A 27 4.52 -15.75 4.54
N LEU A 28 4.42 -14.53 4.00
CA LEU A 28 3.61 -13.46 4.59
C LEU A 28 2.10 -13.77 4.50
N GLY A 29 1.68 -14.68 3.63
CA GLY A 29 0.28 -15.07 3.48
C GLY A 29 -0.63 -13.85 3.33
N ASN A 30 -1.67 -13.77 4.16
CA ASN A 30 -2.63 -12.65 4.13
C ASN A 30 -2.20 -11.43 4.99
N ASN A 31 -1.04 -11.47 5.64
CA ASN A 31 -0.60 -10.39 6.54
C ASN A 31 -0.49 -9.02 5.87
N PRO A 32 -0.01 -8.88 4.61
CA PRO A 32 0.03 -7.59 3.93
C PRO A 32 -1.37 -6.99 3.73
N ASN A 33 -2.37 -7.82 3.41
CA ASN A 33 -3.76 -7.38 3.25
C ASN A 33 -4.36 -6.97 4.60
N THR A 34 -4.08 -7.72 5.66
CA THR A 34 -4.47 -7.37 7.03
C THR A 34 -3.85 -6.03 7.46
N LEU A 35 -2.56 -5.83 7.18
CA LEU A 35 -1.87 -4.56 7.46
C LEU A 35 -2.49 -3.40 6.66
N PHE A 36 -2.73 -3.61 5.36
CA PHE A 36 -3.38 -2.62 4.51
C PHE A 36 -4.77 -2.24 5.04
N LEU A 37 -5.57 -3.22 5.46
CA LEU A 37 -6.88 -3.00 6.04
C LEU A 37 -6.80 -2.12 7.30
N PHE A 38 -5.89 -2.42 8.22
CA PHE A 38 -5.72 -1.64 9.44
C PHE A 38 -5.18 -0.23 9.17
N LEU A 39 -4.25 -0.07 8.22
CA LEU A 39 -3.76 1.24 7.81
C LEU A 39 -4.88 2.08 7.20
N MET A 40 -5.72 1.49 6.34
CA MET A 40 -6.85 2.18 5.72
C MET A 40 -7.90 2.58 6.75
N LEU A 41 -8.34 1.64 7.59
CA LEU A 41 -9.36 1.91 8.61
C LEU A 41 -8.85 2.88 9.69
N GLY A 42 -7.62 2.67 10.16
CA GLY A 42 -6.99 3.55 11.15
C GLY A 42 -6.74 4.95 10.59
N GLY A 43 -6.23 5.03 9.37
CA GLY A 43 -6.02 6.29 8.65
C GLY A 43 -7.31 7.06 8.41
N ALA A 44 -8.38 6.38 7.96
CA ALA A 44 -9.69 6.99 7.77
C ALA A 44 -10.28 7.48 9.10
N THR A 45 -10.19 6.68 10.17
CA THR A 45 -10.66 7.08 11.51
C THR A 45 -9.91 8.30 12.02
N PHE A 46 -8.58 8.30 11.91
CA PHE A 46 -7.74 9.43 12.30
C PHE A 46 -8.07 10.68 11.48
N TRP A 47 -8.23 10.53 10.16
CA TRP A 47 -8.60 11.64 9.29
C TRP A 47 -9.96 12.23 9.67
N MET A 48 -10.98 11.40 9.86
CA MET A 48 -12.30 11.86 10.29
C MET A 48 -12.25 12.58 11.65
N PHE A 49 -11.45 12.09 12.59
CA PHE A 49 -11.23 12.75 13.88
C PHE A 49 -10.60 14.15 13.69
N LYS A 50 -9.56 14.26 12.87
CA LYS A 50 -8.91 15.56 12.60
C LYS A 50 -9.84 16.49 11.83
N GLN A 51 -10.57 15.98 10.86
CA GLN A 51 -11.55 16.73 10.09
C GLN A 51 -12.64 17.31 10.99
N HIS A 52 -13.17 16.51 11.92
CA HIS A 52 -14.13 16.99 12.91
C HIS A 52 -13.58 18.15 13.76
N GLN A 53 -12.33 18.05 14.21
CA GLN A 53 -11.68 19.13 14.97
C GLN A 53 -11.47 20.40 14.14
N LEU A 54 -11.09 20.24 12.87
CA LEU A 54 -10.85 21.37 11.96
C LEU A 54 -12.15 22.06 11.57
N ASN A 55 -13.20 21.30 11.28
CA ASN A 55 -14.54 21.84 10.99
C ASN A 55 -15.06 22.68 12.18
N LYS A 56 -14.92 22.18 13.41
CA LYS A 56 -15.30 22.96 14.60
C LYS A 56 -14.54 24.28 14.74
N LYS A 57 -13.26 24.32 14.36
CA LYS A 57 -12.47 25.54 14.38
C LYS A 57 -12.91 26.51 13.30
N ALA A 58 -13.18 26.00 12.09
CA ALA A 58 -13.71 26.77 10.98
C ALA A 58 -15.06 27.41 11.31
N ASP A 59 -15.97 26.67 11.95
CA ASP A 59 -17.30 27.18 12.34
C ASP A 59 -17.21 28.31 13.39
N ALA A 60 -16.16 28.32 14.21
CA ALA A 60 -15.93 29.32 15.24
C ALA A 60 -15.15 30.55 14.72
N ASP A 61 -14.62 30.50 13.50
CA ASP A 61 -13.82 31.57 12.92
C ASP A 61 -14.71 32.55 12.12
N PRO A 62 -14.85 33.81 12.58
CA PRO A 62 -15.69 34.79 11.90
C PRO A 62 -15.16 35.22 10.52
N GLU A 63 -13.90 34.95 10.20
CA GLU A 63 -13.27 35.27 8.91
C GLU A 63 -13.31 34.10 7.92
N GLN A 64 -13.88 32.95 8.31
CA GLN A 64 -13.92 31.75 7.45
C GLN A 64 -14.72 31.98 6.17
N ILE A 65 -14.12 31.63 5.03
CA ILE A 65 -14.76 31.71 3.71
C ILE A 65 -15.79 30.58 3.60
N LYS A 66 -17.02 30.93 3.25
CA LYS A 66 -18.15 30.00 3.10
C LYS A 66 -18.33 29.52 1.67
#